data_AF-A0A521ZML7-F1
#
_entry.id   AF-A0A521ZML7-F1
#
_cell.length_a   1.000
_cell.length_b   1.000
_cell.length_c   1.000
_cell.angle_alpha   90.00
_cell.angle_beta   90.00
_cell.angle_gamma   90.00
#
_symmetry.space_group_name_H-M   'P 1'
#
loop_
_entity.id
_entity.type
_entity.pdbx_description
1 polymer ?
#
loop_
_entity_poly.entity_id
_entity_poly.type
_entity_poly.pdbx_seq_one_letter_code
_entity_poly.pdbx_strand_id
1 'polypeptide(L)'
;IAGVGGRVPSLVRKAEDAAQCGRRIVAIDGCALSCTKASLAQHGITPTMHVQLATRGVRKAYRTDFDPSQAQELLDELKQQLQMAPAAKA
;
A
#
# COMPACT_ATOMS: atom_id res chain seq x y z
N ILE A 1 -3.83 2.43 6.84
CA ILE A 1 -4.47 3.76 7.05
C ILE A 1 -5.11 4.13 5.72
N ALA A 2 -6.40 4.45 5.69
CA ALA A 2 -7.08 4.90 4.47
C ALA A 2 -7.39 6.40 4.61
N GLY A 3 -7.39 7.14 3.50
CA GLY A 3 -7.77 8.55 3.47
C GLY A 3 -6.65 9.58 3.64
N VAL A 4 -5.36 9.17 3.61
CA VAL A 4 -4.21 10.09 3.72
C VAL A 4 -4.25 11.18 2.64
N GLY A 5 -4.59 10.83 1.39
CA GLY A 5 -4.70 11.80 0.30
C GLY A 5 -5.77 12.89 0.50
N GLY A 6 -6.72 12.68 1.42
CA GLY A 6 -7.70 13.69 1.82
C GLY A 6 -7.16 14.74 2.80
N ARG A 7 -5.90 14.62 3.25
CA ARG A 7 -5.20 15.56 4.13
C ARG A 7 -5.88 15.81 5.48
N VAL A 8 -6.65 14.83 5.96
CA VAL A 8 -7.24 14.88 7.31
C VAL A 8 -6.10 14.79 8.33
N PRO A 9 -5.92 15.79 9.23
CA PRO A 9 -4.73 15.88 10.08
C PRO A 9 -4.45 14.62 10.92
N SER A 10 -5.49 13.99 11.46
CA SER A 10 -5.36 12.78 12.28
C SER A 10 -4.92 11.54 11.48
N LEU A 11 -5.21 11.48 10.18
CA LEU A 11 -4.80 10.38 9.30
C LEU A 11 -3.37 10.57 8.80
N VAL A 12 -3.01 11.80 8.45
CA VAL A 12 -1.66 12.18 8.06
C VAL A 12 -0.69 11.93 9.21
N ARG A 13 -0.99 12.45 10.41
CA ARG A 13 -0.17 12.23 11.60
C ARG A 13 0.05 10.75 11.90
N LYS A 14 -0.99 9.91 11.79
CA LYS A 14 -0.85 8.47 12.00
C LYS A 14 0.09 7.82 10.98
N ALA A 15 0.13 8.31 9.75
CA ALA A 15 1.03 7.81 8.71
C ALA A 15 2.48 8.29 8.95
N GLU A 16 2.66 9.55 9.34
CA GLU A 16 3.94 10.12 9.72
C GLU A 16 4.53 9.42 10.94
N ASP A 17 3.74 9.24 12.00
CA ASP A 17 4.14 8.52 13.22
C ASP A 17 4.59 7.09 12.87
N ALA A 18 3.83 6.40 11.99
CA ALA A 18 4.20 5.06 11.53
C ALA A 18 5.56 5.05 10.80
N ALA A 19 5.81 6.04 9.95
CA ALA A 19 7.08 6.17 9.24
C ALA A 19 8.24 6.45 10.22
N GLN A 20 8.06 7.39 11.16
CA GLN A 20 9.06 7.78 12.14
C GLN A 20 9.43 6.66 13.11
N CYS A 21 8.46 5.82 13.51
CA CYS A 21 8.73 4.68 14.39
C CYS A 21 9.22 3.42 13.64
N GLY A 22 9.55 3.52 12.35
CA GLY A 22 10.04 2.40 11.55
C GLY A 22 9.00 1.30 11.31
N ARG A 23 7.70 1.58 11.48
CA ARG A 23 6.65 0.62 11.13
C ARG A 23 6.62 0.44 9.62
N ARG A 24 6.50 -0.81 9.17
CA ARG A 24 6.36 -1.10 7.74
C ARG A 24 5.10 -0.43 7.19
N ILE A 25 5.28 0.30 6.09
CA ILE A 25 4.19 0.92 5.33
C ILE A 25 4.11 0.23 3.98
N VAL A 26 2.96 -0.38 3.68
CA VAL A 26 2.67 -1.00 2.38
C VAL A 26 1.71 -0.09 1.62
N ALA A 27 2.15 0.46 0.51
CA ALA A 27 1.30 1.19 -0.43
C ALA A 27 0.65 0.22 -1.41
N ILE A 28 -0.68 0.18 -1.45
CA ILE A 28 -1.45 -0.65 -2.39
C ILE A 28 -2.14 0.26 -3.39
N ASP A 29 -1.87 0.04 -4.67
CA ASP A 29 -2.40 0.81 -5.79
C ASP A 29 -3.12 -0.08 -6.79
N GLY A 30 -4.30 0.38 -7.21
CA GLY A 30 -5.14 -0.38 -8.14
C GLY A 30 -4.76 -0.23 -9.62
N CYS A 31 -4.00 0.80 -10.00
CA CYS A 31 -3.67 1.10 -11.39
C CYS A 31 -2.33 1.85 -11.52
N ALA A 32 -1.92 2.11 -12.77
CA ALA A 32 -0.66 2.78 -13.08
C ALA A 32 -0.53 4.20 -12.50
N LEU A 33 -1.63 4.85 -12.13
CA LEU A 33 -1.61 6.19 -11.53
C LEU A 33 -0.91 6.24 -10.17
N SER A 34 -0.82 5.10 -9.46
CA SER A 34 -0.12 5.01 -8.17
C SER A 34 -0.55 6.06 -7.13
N CYS A 35 -1.87 6.33 -7.05
CA CYS A 35 -2.44 7.42 -6.24
C CYS A 35 -2.10 7.30 -4.74
N THR A 36 -2.06 6.09 -4.20
CA THR A 36 -1.67 5.84 -2.80
C THR A 36 -0.21 6.21 -2.57
N LYS A 37 0.70 5.72 -3.43
CA LYS A 37 2.12 6.09 -3.36
C LYS A 37 2.33 7.60 -3.51
N ALA A 38 1.65 8.23 -4.47
CA ALA A 38 1.73 9.67 -4.69
C ALA A 38 1.21 10.46 -3.47
N SER A 39 0.12 10.02 -2.84
CA SER A 39 -0.42 10.64 -1.63
C SER A 39 0.57 10.57 -0.46
N LEU A 40 1.24 9.44 -0.26
CA LEU A 40 2.28 9.31 0.77
C LEU A 40 3.47 10.23 0.50
N ALA A 41 3.92 10.31 -0.76
CA ALA A 41 5.04 11.16 -1.16
C ALA A 41 4.78 12.65 -0.91
N GLN A 42 3.53 13.13 -1.06
CA GLN A 42 3.16 14.51 -0.70
C GLN A 42 3.39 14.85 0.78
N HIS A 43 3.46 13.83 1.64
CA HIS A 43 3.74 13.96 3.08
C HIS A 43 5.17 13.49 3.45
N GLY A 44 6.06 13.33 2.47
CA GLY A 44 7.45 12.90 2.71
C GLY A 44 7.59 11.44 3.16
N ILE A 45 6.53 10.64 3.04
CA ILE A 45 6.53 9.24 3.47
C ILE A 45 6.89 8.34 2.29
N THR A 46 7.97 7.57 2.44
CA THR A 46 8.33 6.51 1.49
C THR A 46 7.80 5.17 2.01
N PRO A 47 6.93 4.47 1.27
CA PRO A 47 6.47 3.15 1.70
C PRO A 47 7.60 2.13 1.63
N THR A 48 7.63 1.21 2.60
CA THR A 48 8.56 0.08 2.62
C THR A 48 8.34 -0.85 1.42
N MET A 49 7.10 -0.98 0.98
CA MET A 49 6.71 -1.79 -0.17
C MET A 49 5.62 -1.09 -0.96
N HIS A 50 5.69 -1.19 -2.28
CA HIS A 50 4.65 -0.71 -3.19
C HIS A 50 4.10 -1.87 -4.01
N VAL A 51 2.79 -2.08 -3.94
CA VAL A 51 2.08 -3.14 -4.66
C VAL A 51 1.13 -2.49 -5.63
N GLN A 52 1.33 -2.73 -6.93
CA GLN A 52 0.37 -2.35 -7.96
C GLN A 52 -0.45 -3.58 -8.35
N LEU A 53 -1.70 -3.66 -7.89
CA LEU A 53 -2.60 -4.79 -8.15
C LEU A 53 -2.75 -5.06 -9.65
N ALA A 54 -2.85 -3.97 -10.42
CA ALA A 54 -2.90 -4.02 -11.87
C ALA A 54 -1.55 -4.30 -12.57
N THR A 55 -0.50 -4.75 -11.89
CA THR A 55 0.58 -5.51 -12.54
C THR A 55 0.57 -6.98 -12.13
N ARG A 56 -0.15 -7.33 -11.07
CA ARG A 56 -0.12 -8.63 -10.36
C ARG A 56 -1.39 -9.47 -10.53
N GLY A 57 -1.92 -9.58 -11.75
CA GLY A 57 -3.18 -10.29 -12.02
C GLY A 57 -4.48 -9.59 -11.57
N VAL A 58 -4.49 -8.93 -10.41
CA VAL A 58 -5.70 -8.28 -9.85
C VAL A 58 -5.99 -6.92 -10.50
N ARG A 59 -6.53 -6.95 -11.72
CA ARG A 59 -6.84 -5.76 -12.51
C ARG A 59 -8.20 -5.20 -12.14
N LYS A 60 -8.34 -3.88 -12.14
CA LYS A 60 -9.65 -3.23 -12.19
C LYS A 60 -10.23 -3.39 -13.60
N ALA A 61 -11.32 -4.13 -13.72
CA ALA A 61 -12.15 -4.19 -14.92
C ALA A 61 -13.49 -3.47 -14.68
N TYR A 62 -14.03 -2.83 -15.71
CA TYR A 62 -15.26 -2.06 -15.57
C TYR A 62 -16.47 -3.00 -15.51
N ARG A 63 -17.34 -2.82 -14.51
CA ARG A 63 -18.54 -3.67 -14.27
C ARG A 63 -18.22 -5.16 -14.14
N THR A 64 -17.06 -5.49 -13.60
CA THR A 64 -16.66 -6.87 -13.36
C THR A 64 -15.99 -6.94 -12.00
N ASP A 65 -16.31 -7.98 -11.25
CA ASP A 65 -15.59 -8.30 -10.02
C ASP A 65 -14.19 -8.82 -10.34
N PHE A 66 -13.28 -8.68 -9.37
CA PHE A 66 -11.97 -9.30 -9.46
C PHE A 66 -12.08 -10.82 -9.24
N ASP A 67 -11.11 -11.58 -9.74
CA ASP A 67 -10.99 -13.00 -9.44
C ASP A 67 -10.53 -13.20 -7.98
N PRO A 68 -11.36 -13.83 -7.11
CA PRO A 68 -11.00 -14.04 -5.72
C PRO A 68 -9.75 -14.91 -5.52
N SER A 69 -9.50 -15.86 -6.43
CA SER A 69 -8.33 -16.75 -6.35
C SER A 69 -7.03 -15.97 -6.54
N GLN A 70 -6.98 -15.11 -7.58
CA GLN A 70 -5.84 -14.22 -7.83
C GLN A 70 -5.58 -13.26 -6.68
N ALA A 71 -6.65 -12.72 -6.08
CA ALA A 71 -6.53 -11.83 -4.93
C ALA A 71 -5.99 -12.57 -3.68
N GLN A 72 -6.43 -13.80 -3.46
CA GLN A 72 -5.99 -14.62 -2.34
C GLN A 72 -4.52 -15.03 -2.48
N GLU A 73 -4.11 -15.50 -3.67
CA GLU A 73 -2.71 -15.84 -3.97
C GLU A 73 -1.78 -14.65 -3.73
N LEU A 74 -2.16 -13.47 -4.25
CA LEU A 74 -1.38 -12.24 -4.04
C LEU A 74 -1.32 -11.84 -2.56
N LEU A 75 -2.42 -11.97 -1.83
CA LEU A 75 -2.45 -11.67 -0.40
C LEU A 75 -1.48 -12.56 0.39
N ASP A 76 -1.45 -13.86 0.09
CA ASP A 76 -0.60 -14.81 0.79
C ASP A 76 0.88 -14.60 0.46
N GLU A 77 1.21 -14.29 -0.79
CA GLU A 77 2.56 -13.88 -1.19
C GLU A 77 3.04 -12.63 -0.42
N LEU A 78 2.19 -11.59 -0.35
CA LEU A 78 2.53 -10.35 0.36
C LEU A 78 2.71 -10.56 1.86
N LYS A 79 1.89 -11.43 2.48
CA LYS A 79 2.06 -11.80 3.89
C LYS A 79 3.41 -12.47 4.12
N GLN A 80 3.80 -13.41 3.26
CA GLN A 80 5.10 -14.09 3.35
C GLN A 80 6.26 -13.09 3.21
N GLN A 81 6.19 -12.18 2.22
CA GLN A 81 7.20 -11.14 2.05
C GLN A 81 7.33 -10.24 3.28
N LEU A 82 6.21 -9.88 3.92
CA LEU A 82 6.22 -9.07 5.15
C LEU A 82 6.77 -9.79 6.38
N GLN A 83 6.67 -11.13 6.42
CA GLN A 83 7.25 -11.96 7.48
C GLN A 83 8.75 -12.15 7.30
N MET A 84 9.21 -12.28 6.04
CA MET A 84 10.62 -12.55 5.71
C MET A 84 11.48 -11.29 5.62
N ALA A 85 10.91 -10.14 5.26
CA ALA A 85 11.67 -8.90 5.18
C ALA A 85 12.01 -8.37 6.58
N PRO A 86 13.23 -7.90 6.85
CA PRO A 86 13.53 -7.21 8.12
C PRO A 86 12.64 -5.96 8.28
N ALA A 87 12.35 -5.57 9.53
CA ALA A 87 11.69 -4.29 9.78
C ALA A 87 12.59 -3.15 9.28
N ALA A 88 12.02 -2.10 8.68
CA ALA A 88 12.79 -0.95 8.23
C ALA A 88 13.54 -0.36 9.43
N LYS A 89 14.87 -0.16 9.30
CA LYS A 89 15.65 0.56 10.31
C LYS A 89 15.14 2.01 10.35
N ALA A 90 14.81 2.46 11.56
CA ALA A 90 14.46 3.86 11.86
C ALA A 90 15.63 4.79 11.55
#